data_AF-A0A3E0X1N8-F1
#
_entry.id   AF-A0A3E0X1N8-F1
#
_cell.length_a   1.000
_cell.length_b   1.000
_cell.length_c   1.000
_cell.angle_alpha   90.00
_cell.angle_beta   90.00
_cell.angle_gamma   90.00
#
_symmetry.space_group_name_H-M   'P 1'
#
loop_
_entity.id
_entity.type
_entity.pdbx_description
1 polymer ?
#
loop_
_entity_poly.entity_id
_entity_poly.type
_entity_poly.pdbx_seq_one_letter_code
_entity_poly.pdbx_strand_id
1 'polypeptide(L)'
;MRLPTSGVVMSQYYAILTEVGLAKLAQAEADGQKLQLVDFAVGDGGGDYVAPESSWTALTHEVWRGTLNRVYVSETDEQVFTIEGVVPREVGGWYIREFGALDSDGDLIVIAAVPERFKPAEGDGANLDQHIRVLVRYSNADAVSVNDTPDTILARKDYVDAADSQLMEAIAQHRDSAAPHSGHARISENLADLTSTEAARDNLGLKDAATRAVGKLVGELPAYEDNGDGGPVLDVPSLKVNGHSLVPERGIPGTVSEWTGDFLPDGALWCDGRTVSRTEYDRLFNIVGTKFGEGNGETTFNVPDRRNRVAVGAGDQYEVGDKGGNDQRDHSHPNNLSVSGHPLRLGQMPSHDHESARDLPWVNRDRGSGPRRSGRDDSTSFTSRTEQAVMSSSRGGSESHMHGLTGGIQNTTVDVRQPYEATNFIIWY
;
A
#
# COMPACT_ATOMS: atom_id res chain seq x y z
N MET A 1 -23.26 101.28 -36.70
CA MET A 1 -23.94 100.99 -37.99
C MET A 1 -24.31 99.51 -37.98
N ARG A 2 -25.62 99.23 -37.99
CA ARG A 2 -26.32 97.96 -38.30
C ARG A 2 -25.61 96.62 -38.06
N LEU A 3 -26.21 95.79 -37.20
CA LEU A 3 -26.22 94.34 -37.43
C LEU A 3 -27.04 94.04 -38.71
N PRO A 4 -26.53 93.14 -39.56
CA PRO A 4 -27.35 92.09 -40.17
C PRO A 4 -26.55 90.76 -40.13
N THR A 5 -27.05 89.54 -40.23
CA THR A 5 -28.37 88.88 -40.25
C THR A 5 -28.04 87.39 -40.08
N SER A 6 -29.00 86.62 -39.56
CA SER A 6 -28.96 85.17 -39.38
C SER A 6 -28.24 84.41 -40.50
N GLY A 7 -27.18 83.69 -40.14
CA GLY A 7 -26.46 82.75 -40.99
C GLY A 7 -25.90 81.67 -40.07
N VAL A 8 -26.29 80.42 -40.31
CA VAL A 8 -25.81 79.24 -39.60
C VAL A 8 -24.28 79.31 -39.54
N VAL A 9 -23.72 79.29 -38.33
CA VAL A 9 -22.28 79.11 -38.14
C VAL A 9 -21.98 77.67 -38.55
N MET A 10 -21.75 77.44 -39.85
CA MET A 10 -21.17 76.18 -40.32
C MET A 10 -19.80 76.07 -39.65
N SER A 11 -19.60 75.00 -38.87
CA SER A 11 -18.29 74.69 -38.30
C SER A 11 -17.27 74.73 -39.44
N GLN A 12 -16.19 75.50 -39.30
CA GLN A 12 -15.14 75.60 -40.32
C GLN A 12 -14.44 74.25 -40.56
N TYR A 13 -14.61 73.30 -39.63
CA TYR A 13 -14.04 71.95 -39.67
C TYR A 13 -15.14 70.94 -39.38
N TYR A 14 -15.35 70.03 -40.32
CA TYR A 14 -16.40 69.03 -40.26
C TYR A 14 -16.03 67.85 -41.15
N ALA A 15 -16.66 66.71 -40.89
CA ALA A 15 -16.53 65.51 -41.68
C ALA A 15 -17.88 65.14 -42.29
N ILE A 16 -17.86 64.67 -43.52
CA ILE A 16 -19.02 64.15 -44.23
C ILE A 16 -18.70 62.79 -44.82
N LEU A 17 -19.74 62.01 -45.05
CA LEU A 17 -19.68 60.82 -45.88
C LEU A 17 -19.77 61.22 -47.35
N THR A 18 -18.95 60.57 -48.19
CA THR A 18 -19.08 60.70 -49.64
C THR A 18 -20.31 59.94 -50.12
N GLU A 19 -20.77 60.21 -51.34
CA GLU A 19 -21.85 59.46 -51.99
C GLU A 19 -21.49 57.98 -52.14
N VAL A 20 -20.22 57.68 -52.44
CA VAL A 20 -19.68 56.32 -52.47
C VAL A 20 -19.74 55.67 -51.09
N GLY A 21 -19.33 56.41 -50.05
CA GLY A 21 -19.36 55.95 -48.67
C GLY A 21 -20.76 55.64 -48.17
N LEU A 22 -21.73 56.51 -48.46
CA LEU A 22 -23.14 56.26 -48.14
C LEU A 22 -23.69 55.03 -48.85
N ALA A 23 -23.38 54.85 -50.14
CA ALA A 23 -23.82 53.69 -50.90
C ALA A 23 -23.24 52.38 -50.34
N LYS A 24 -21.94 52.35 -50.03
CA LYS A 24 -21.28 51.18 -49.45
C LYS A 24 -21.74 50.87 -48.03
N LEU A 25 -22.02 51.89 -47.21
CA LEU A 25 -22.59 51.69 -45.88
C LEU A 25 -24.02 51.13 -45.94
N ALA A 26 -24.87 51.68 -46.80
CA ALA A 26 -26.22 51.16 -47.01
C ALA A 26 -26.20 49.71 -47.50
N GLN A 27 -25.24 49.35 -48.37
CA GLN A 27 -25.06 47.98 -48.83
C GLN A 27 -24.58 47.05 -47.70
N ALA A 28 -23.58 47.47 -46.93
CA ALA A 28 -23.07 46.69 -45.79
C ALA A 28 -24.19 46.38 -44.79
N GLU A 29 -25.06 47.37 -44.49
CA GLU A 29 -26.24 47.17 -43.65
C GLU A 29 -27.24 46.17 -44.24
N ALA A 30 -27.51 46.25 -45.55
CA ALA A 30 -28.42 45.32 -46.23
C ALA A 30 -27.89 43.88 -46.21
N ASP A 31 -26.57 43.72 -46.31
CA ASP A 31 -25.89 42.42 -46.32
C ASP A 31 -25.60 41.88 -44.90
N GLY A 32 -25.90 42.67 -43.85
CA GLY A 32 -25.58 42.33 -42.46
C GLY A 32 -24.06 42.28 -42.19
N GLN A 33 -23.27 43.00 -42.97
CA GLN A 33 -21.82 43.10 -42.85
C GLN A 33 -21.40 44.51 -42.37
N LYS A 34 -20.14 44.64 -41.94
CA LYS A 34 -19.56 45.94 -41.59
C LYS A 34 -18.62 46.41 -42.70
N LEU A 35 -18.72 47.69 -43.08
CA LEU A 35 -17.81 48.30 -44.04
C LEU A 35 -16.43 48.48 -43.38
N GLN A 36 -15.41 47.86 -43.98
CA GLN A 36 -14.04 47.91 -43.47
C GLN A 36 -13.31 49.14 -43.99
N LEU A 37 -12.96 50.06 -43.09
CA LEU A 37 -12.02 51.14 -43.36
C LEU A 37 -10.60 50.64 -43.08
N VAL A 38 -9.72 50.77 -44.07
CA VAL A 38 -8.36 50.21 -44.03
C VAL A 38 -7.33 51.32 -43.94
N ASP A 39 -7.43 52.31 -44.83
CA ASP A 39 -6.44 53.37 -44.96
C ASP A 39 -7.02 54.73 -44.63
N PHE A 40 -6.14 55.67 -44.30
CA PHE A 40 -6.45 57.08 -44.30
C PHE A 40 -5.41 57.86 -45.10
N ALA A 41 -5.88 58.93 -45.71
CA ALA A 41 -5.08 59.89 -46.44
C ALA A 41 -5.19 61.26 -45.77
N VAL A 42 -4.13 62.03 -45.88
CA VAL A 42 -4.09 63.43 -45.45
C VAL A 42 -3.62 64.29 -46.61
N GLY A 43 -4.20 65.48 -46.70
CA GLY A 43 -3.94 66.44 -47.77
C GLY A 43 -3.63 67.83 -47.24
N ASP A 44 -2.90 68.61 -48.03
CA ASP A 44 -2.62 70.03 -47.75
C ASP A 44 -3.60 70.98 -48.48
N GLY A 45 -4.59 70.44 -49.20
CA GLY A 45 -5.59 71.19 -49.95
C GLY A 45 -5.03 71.98 -51.13
N GLY A 46 -3.82 71.66 -51.60
CA GLY A 46 -3.13 72.42 -52.64
C GLY A 46 -2.60 73.77 -52.15
N GLY A 47 -2.49 73.95 -50.84
CA GLY A 47 -2.07 75.20 -50.20
C GLY A 47 -3.21 76.12 -49.75
N ASP A 48 -4.48 75.75 -50.02
CA ASP A 48 -5.70 76.47 -49.60
C ASP A 48 -6.61 75.61 -48.71
N TYR A 49 -7.53 76.26 -47.99
CA TYR A 49 -8.55 75.52 -47.24
C TYR A 49 -9.62 75.00 -48.19
N VAL A 50 -10.04 73.77 -47.94
CA VAL A 50 -10.98 73.07 -48.80
C VAL A 50 -12.28 72.82 -48.04
N ALA A 51 -13.40 73.09 -48.70
CA ALA A 51 -14.73 72.71 -48.22
C ALA A 51 -15.07 71.31 -48.78
N PRO A 52 -15.19 70.27 -47.93
CA PRO A 52 -15.50 68.93 -48.40
C PRO A 52 -16.89 68.86 -49.06
N GLU A 53 -17.00 68.18 -50.20
CA GLU A 53 -18.28 67.89 -50.84
C GLU A 53 -18.50 66.38 -50.94
N SER A 54 -19.76 65.94 -50.89
CA SER A 54 -20.10 64.50 -50.88
C SER A 54 -19.77 63.80 -52.19
N SER A 55 -19.67 64.52 -53.30
CA SER A 55 -19.38 63.97 -54.64
C SER A 55 -17.92 63.55 -54.82
N TRP A 56 -17.06 63.81 -53.84
CA TRP A 56 -15.62 63.60 -53.96
C TRP A 56 -15.25 62.13 -53.87
N THR A 57 -14.30 61.74 -54.69
CA THR A 57 -13.75 60.38 -54.75
C THR A 57 -12.26 60.32 -54.37
N ALA A 58 -11.62 61.47 -54.18
CA ALA A 58 -10.25 61.64 -53.73
C ALA A 58 -10.08 62.99 -53.00
N LEU A 59 -8.97 63.14 -52.27
CA LEU A 59 -8.58 64.44 -51.70
C LEU A 59 -8.13 65.40 -52.81
N THR A 60 -8.22 66.72 -52.57
CA THR A 60 -7.79 67.73 -53.56
C THR A 60 -6.31 67.58 -53.87
N HIS A 61 -5.50 67.38 -52.82
CA HIS A 61 -4.08 67.13 -52.94
C HIS A 61 -3.61 66.27 -51.77
N GLU A 62 -3.51 64.96 -52.02
CA GLU A 62 -2.98 63.99 -51.06
C GLU A 62 -1.47 64.15 -50.92
N VAL A 63 -1.00 64.34 -49.68
CA VAL A 63 0.43 64.47 -49.35
C VAL A 63 0.97 63.22 -48.65
N TRP A 64 0.11 62.44 -48.00
CA TRP A 64 0.50 61.19 -47.38
C TRP A 64 -0.69 60.26 -47.15
N ARG A 65 -0.42 58.95 -47.13
CA ARG A 65 -1.37 57.88 -46.83
C ARG A 65 -0.75 56.83 -45.92
N GLY A 66 -1.56 56.27 -45.03
CA GLY A 66 -1.18 55.14 -44.19
C GLY A 66 -2.39 54.39 -43.65
N THR A 67 -2.12 53.32 -42.90
CA THR A 67 -3.16 52.45 -42.35
C THR A 67 -3.86 53.11 -41.17
N LEU A 68 -5.17 52.92 -41.07
CA LEU A 68 -5.96 53.42 -39.94
C LEU A 68 -5.58 52.75 -38.63
N ASN A 69 -5.50 53.56 -37.57
CA ASN A 69 -5.19 53.05 -36.24
C ASN A 69 -6.44 52.55 -35.52
N ARG A 70 -7.56 53.30 -35.60
CA ARG A 70 -8.81 52.95 -34.91
C ARG A 70 -10.05 53.56 -35.54
N VAL A 71 -11.14 52.78 -35.61
CA VAL A 71 -12.50 53.27 -35.80
C VAL A 71 -13.39 52.66 -34.72
N TYR A 72 -14.22 53.48 -34.10
CA TYR A 72 -15.13 53.03 -33.04
C TYR A 72 -16.35 53.93 -32.93
N VAL A 73 -17.49 53.37 -32.51
CA VAL A 73 -18.70 54.14 -32.18
C VAL A 73 -18.49 54.89 -30.88
N SER A 74 -18.94 56.13 -30.81
CA SER A 74 -18.86 56.96 -29.62
C SER A 74 -19.74 56.39 -28.50
N GLU A 75 -19.17 56.25 -27.31
CA GLU A 75 -19.90 55.80 -26.12
C GLU A 75 -21.02 56.78 -25.69
N THR A 76 -20.93 58.04 -26.14
CA THR A 76 -21.90 59.09 -25.80
C THR A 76 -22.98 59.30 -26.86
N ASP A 77 -22.77 58.81 -28.09
CA ASP A 77 -23.70 58.97 -29.21
C ASP A 77 -23.52 57.82 -30.21
N GLU A 78 -24.47 56.89 -30.22
CA GLU A 78 -24.48 55.70 -31.08
C GLU A 78 -24.57 56.05 -32.59
N GLN A 79 -24.86 57.31 -32.94
CA GLN A 79 -24.87 57.80 -34.33
C GLN A 79 -23.54 58.42 -34.75
N VAL A 80 -22.53 58.44 -33.88
CA VAL A 80 -21.23 59.02 -34.17
C VAL A 80 -20.17 57.93 -34.12
N PHE A 81 -19.41 57.76 -35.19
CA PHE A 81 -18.18 56.98 -35.14
C PHE A 81 -16.97 57.91 -35.26
N THR A 82 -15.91 57.53 -34.55
CA THR A 82 -14.65 58.25 -34.48
C THR A 82 -13.60 57.48 -35.26
N ILE A 83 -12.91 58.16 -36.16
CA ILE A 83 -11.79 57.66 -36.94
C ILE A 83 -10.51 58.28 -36.39
N GLU A 84 -9.52 57.44 -36.08
CA GLU A 84 -8.20 57.85 -35.61
C GLU A 84 -7.11 57.35 -36.55
N GLY A 85 -6.33 58.31 -37.04
CA GLY A 85 -5.11 58.08 -37.82
C GLY A 85 -3.89 58.64 -37.09
N VAL A 86 -2.74 57.99 -37.28
CA VAL A 86 -1.45 58.47 -36.77
C VAL A 86 -0.53 58.69 -37.95
N VAL A 87 -0.11 59.95 -38.14
CA VAL A 87 0.97 60.26 -39.09
C VAL A 87 2.28 60.11 -38.33
N PRO A 88 3.13 59.13 -38.68
CA PRO A 88 4.35 58.83 -37.93
C PRO A 88 5.34 59.99 -38.02
N ARG A 89 6.22 60.09 -37.02
CA ARG A 89 7.25 61.14 -36.94
C ARG A 89 8.20 61.21 -38.15
N GLU A 90 8.41 60.11 -38.86
CA GLU A 90 9.37 59.95 -39.97
C GLU A 90 8.96 60.69 -41.25
N VAL A 91 7.68 61.06 -41.39
CA VAL A 91 7.13 61.74 -42.57
C VAL A 91 6.55 63.09 -42.19
N GLY A 92 6.78 64.13 -43.00
CA GLY A 92 6.32 65.48 -42.71
C GLY A 92 6.88 66.52 -43.67
N GLY A 93 6.85 67.78 -43.25
CA GLY A 93 7.28 68.94 -44.03
C GLY A 93 6.13 69.67 -44.75
N TRP A 94 4.89 69.37 -44.39
CA TRP A 94 3.67 69.88 -45.04
C TRP A 94 2.58 70.21 -44.03
N TYR A 95 1.58 70.96 -44.48
CA TYR A 95 0.41 71.31 -43.69
C TYR A 95 -0.69 70.28 -43.90
N ILE A 96 -1.41 69.95 -42.83
CA ILE A 96 -2.58 69.07 -42.88
C ILE A 96 -3.83 69.95 -42.87
N ARG A 97 -4.69 69.78 -43.87
CA ARG A 97 -5.96 70.51 -44.01
C ARG A 97 -7.12 69.60 -44.41
N GLU A 98 -6.81 68.48 -45.03
CA GLU A 98 -7.78 67.47 -45.44
C GLU A 98 -7.48 66.13 -44.77
N PHE A 99 -8.54 65.37 -44.48
CA PHE A 99 -8.46 63.99 -44.03
C PHE A 99 -9.45 63.15 -44.82
N GLY A 100 -9.02 62.00 -45.30
CA GLY A 100 -9.85 61.02 -46.00
C GLY A 100 -9.73 59.64 -45.34
N ALA A 101 -10.83 58.94 -45.15
CA ALA A 101 -10.81 57.53 -44.77
C ALA A 101 -11.26 56.67 -45.95
N LEU A 102 -10.52 55.60 -46.22
CA LEU A 102 -10.72 54.73 -47.37
C LEU A 102 -11.01 53.29 -46.95
N ASP A 103 -11.77 52.58 -47.76
CA ASP A 103 -12.05 51.16 -47.56
C ASP A 103 -10.99 50.24 -48.18
N SER A 104 -11.23 48.92 -48.12
CA SER A 104 -10.33 47.90 -48.69
C SER A 104 -10.18 47.96 -50.21
N ASP A 105 -11.12 48.58 -50.92
CA ASP A 105 -11.07 48.76 -52.37
C ASP A 105 -10.32 50.05 -52.74
N GLY A 106 -9.96 50.87 -51.75
CA GLY A 106 -9.33 52.17 -51.93
C GLY A 106 -10.31 53.30 -52.22
N ASP A 107 -11.61 53.07 -52.02
CA ASP A 107 -12.64 54.09 -52.25
C ASP A 107 -12.73 55.06 -51.06
N LEU A 108 -12.84 56.35 -51.35
CA LEU A 108 -12.97 57.39 -50.33
C LEU A 108 -14.36 57.35 -49.71
N ILE A 109 -14.46 56.97 -48.43
CA ILE A 109 -15.73 56.82 -47.71
C ILE A 109 -16.08 58.07 -46.92
N VAL A 110 -15.08 58.65 -46.24
CA VAL A 110 -15.22 59.85 -45.42
C VAL A 110 -14.24 60.89 -45.89
N ILE A 111 -14.70 62.13 -45.94
CA ILE A 111 -13.84 63.30 -46.14
C ILE A 111 -14.08 64.33 -45.03
N ALA A 112 -13.02 64.93 -44.53
CA ALA A 112 -13.07 65.95 -43.50
C ALA A 112 -12.13 67.11 -43.79
N ALA A 113 -12.64 68.31 -43.51
CA ALA A 113 -11.81 69.50 -43.36
C ALA A 113 -11.31 69.56 -41.93
N VAL A 114 -9.99 69.55 -41.77
CA VAL A 114 -9.32 69.63 -40.48
C VAL A 114 -8.62 70.97 -40.32
N PRO A 115 -8.46 71.48 -39.09
CA PRO A 115 -7.69 72.70 -38.85
C PRO A 115 -6.29 72.57 -39.40
N GLU A 116 -5.80 73.63 -40.06
CA GLU A 116 -4.43 73.69 -40.56
C GLU A 116 -3.45 73.43 -39.42
N ARG A 117 -2.64 72.38 -39.59
CA ARG A 117 -1.53 72.09 -38.69
C ARG A 117 -0.32 71.65 -39.48
N PHE A 118 0.83 72.25 -39.17
CA PHE A 118 2.10 71.83 -39.74
C PHE A 118 2.56 70.51 -39.11
N LYS A 119 2.88 69.51 -39.93
CA LYS A 119 3.52 68.25 -39.51
C LYS A 119 5.03 68.36 -39.77
N PRO A 120 5.88 68.49 -38.73
CA PRO A 120 7.33 68.55 -38.92
C PRO A 120 7.90 67.24 -39.50
N ALA A 121 8.95 67.35 -40.30
CA ALA A 121 9.71 66.22 -40.83
C ALA A 121 10.89 65.85 -39.92
N GLU A 122 11.43 64.64 -40.10
CA GLU A 122 12.68 64.22 -39.46
C GLU A 122 13.83 65.10 -39.96
N GLY A 123 14.28 66.02 -39.11
CA GLY A 123 15.29 67.04 -39.46
C GLY A 123 14.93 68.45 -39.00
N ASP A 124 13.65 68.74 -38.76
CA ASP A 124 13.15 70.04 -38.30
C ASP A 124 13.33 70.27 -36.79
N GLY A 125 14.04 69.36 -36.10
CA GLY A 125 14.28 69.42 -34.65
C GLY A 125 13.06 69.03 -33.79
N ALA A 126 11.96 68.57 -34.41
CA ALA A 126 10.76 68.09 -33.74
C ALA A 126 10.35 66.72 -34.29
N ASN A 127 10.49 65.66 -33.48
CA ASN A 127 10.07 64.31 -33.82
C ASN A 127 8.80 63.96 -33.04
N LEU A 128 7.63 64.25 -33.61
CA LEU A 128 6.33 64.04 -32.99
C LEU A 128 5.44 63.19 -33.89
N ASP A 129 4.79 62.19 -33.29
CA ASP A 129 3.68 61.48 -33.92
C ASP A 129 2.44 62.37 -33.86
N GLN A 130 1.77 62.55 -35.00
CA GLN A 130 0.60 63.42 -35.08
C GLN A 130 -0.67 62.59 -35.13
N HIS A 131 -1.42 62.63 -34.01
CA HIS A 131 -2.73 62.02 -33.90
C HIS A 131 -3.80 62.91 -34.51
N ILE A 132 -4.59 62.33 -35.41
CA ILE A 132 -5.74 62.99 -36.04
C ILE A 132 -6.97 62.18 -35.66
N ARG A 133 -7.95 62.87 -35.06
CA ARG A 133 -9.24 62.29 -34.67
C ARG A 133 -10.33 63.03 -35.44
N VAL A 134 -11.14 62.28 -36.17
CA VAL A 134 -12.28 62.80 -36.94
C VAL A 134 -13.55 62.12 -36.47
N LEU A 135 -14.57 62.93 -36.16
CA LEU A 135 -15.88 62.45 -35.74
C LEU A 135 -16.83 62.56 -36.91
N VAL A 136 -17.49 61.47 -37.25
CA VAL A 136 -18.42 61.36 -38.38
C VAL A 136 -19.77 60.91 -37.85
N ARG A 137 -20.84 61.57 -38.30
CA ARG A 137 -22.20 61.23 -37.91
C ARG A 137 -22.90 60.47 -39.01
N TYR A 138 -23.51 59.34 -38.66
CA TYR A 138 -24.27 58.48 -39.56
C TYR A 138 -25.40 57.78 -38.80
N SER A 139 -26.52 57.51 -39.48
CA SER A 139 -27.73 56.96 -38.83
C SER A 139 -27.50 55.61 -38.16
N ASN A 140 -26.54 54.82 -38.64
CA ASN A 140 -26.16 53.52 -38.09
C ASN A 140 -24.64 53.40 -38.01
N ALA A 141 -24.02 53.94 -36.95
CA ALA A 141 -22.57 53.96 -36.81
C ALA A 141 -21.96 52.56 -36.60
N ASP A 142 -22.75 51.55 -36.23
CA ASP A 142 -22.31 50.15 -36.05
C ASP A 142 -21.98 49.46 -37.39
N ALA A 143 -22.44 50.03 -38.52
CA ALA A 143 -22.18 49.55 -39.87
C ALA A 143 -20.72 49.74 -40.33
N VAL A 144 -19.86 50.39 -39.53
CA VAL A 144 -18.46 50.67 -39.85
C VAL A 144 -17.53 49.87 -38.94
N SER A 145 -16.45 49.31 -39.48
CA SER A 145 -15.35 48.71 -38.71
C SER A 145 -13.98 49.05 -39.31
N VAL A 146 -12.91 48.80 -38.55
CA VAL A 146 -11.53 48.84 -39.05
C VAL A 146 -11.01 47.41 -39.20
N ASN A 147 -10.18 47.20 -40.22
CA ASN A 147 -9.50 45.94 -40.43
C ASN A 147 -8.62 45.57 -39.23
N ASP A 148 -8.94 44.45 -38.56
CA ASP A 148 -8.21 43.86 -37.45
C ASP A 148 -6.99 43.04 -37.96
N THR A 149 -6.11 43.66 -38.76
CA THR A 149 -4.79 43.08 -39.00
C THR A 149 -3.81 43.62 -37.95
N PRO A 150 -3.31 42.79 -37.02
CA PRO A 150 -2.47 43.24 -35.94
C PRO A 150 -1.03 43.33 -36.42
N ASP A 151 -0.61 44.49 -36.95
CA ASP A 151 0.81 44.69 -37.29
C ASP A 151 1.40 46.04 -36.85
N THR A 152 0.77 46.72 -35.89
CA THR A 152 1.37 47.90 -35.25
C THR A 152 1.37 47.79 -33.74
N ILE A 153 2.59 47.76 -33.19
CA ILE A 153 2.95 47.84 -31.77
C ILE A 153 2.60 49.24 -31.25
N LEU A 154 1.31 49.53 -31.17
CA LEU A 154 0.75 50.65 -30.41
C LEU A 154 -0.63 50.21 -29.92
N ALA A 155 -0.63 49.21 -29.04
CA ALA A 155 -1.84 48.55 -28.58
C ALA A 155 -2.82 49.56 -27.94
N ARG A 156 -4.04 49.60 -28.51
CA ARG A 156 -5.21 50.30 -27.97
C ARG A 156 -5.40 49.91 -26.50
N LYS A 157 -5.74 50.88 -25.64
CA LYS A 157 -6.10 50.61 -24.24
C LYS A 157 -7.15 49.49 -24.13
N ASP A 158 -8.12 49.47 -25.02
CA ASP A 158 -9.18 48.46 -25.07
C ASP A 158 -8.65 47.06 -25.43
N TYR A 159 -7.63 46.98 -26.29
CA TYR A 159 -6.96 45.71 -26.60
C TYR A 159 -6.15 45.22 -25.40
N VAL A 160 -5.47 46.13 -24.70
CA VAL A 160 -4.73 45.81 -23.47
C VAL A 160 -5.69 45.38 -22.35
N ASP A 161 -6.81 46.07 -22.16
CA ASP A 161 -7.81 45.76 -21.13
C ASP A 161 -8.53 44.41 -21.45
N ALA A 162 -8.82 44.13 -22.72
CA ALA A 162 -9.37 42.84 -23.15
C ALA A 162 -8.35 41.70 -23.01
N ALA A 163 -7.08 41.94 -23.37
CA ALA A 163 -6.01 40.97 -23.21
C ALA A 163 -5.71 40.69 -21.73
N ASP A 164 -5.75 41.71 -20.87
CA ASP A 164 -5.59 41.54 -19.41
C ASP A 164 -6.75 40.74 -18.84
N SER A 165 -7.99 41.03 -19.26
CA SER A 165 -9.17 40.25 -18.86
C SER A 165 -9.07 38.77 -19.28
N GLN A 166 -8.65 38.51 -20.52
CA GLN A 166 -8.42 37.15 -21.02
C GLN A 166 -7.27 36.44 -20.31
N LEU A 167 -6.19 37.15 -20.00
CA LEU A 167 -5.06 36.62 -19.23
C LEU A 167 -5.48 36.28 -17.81
N MET A 168 -6.22 37.15 -17.13
CA MET A 168 -6.69 36.91 -15.77
C MET A 168 -7.65 35.72 -15.70
N GLU A 169 -8.53 35.58 -16.70
CA GLU A 169 -9.40 34.40 -16.84
C GLU A 169 -8.58 33.12 -17.10
N ALA A 170 -7.60 33.16 -18.00
CA ALA A 170 -6.71 32.02 -18.25
C ALA A 170 -5.88 31.62 -17.03
N ILE A 171 -5.42 32.58 -16.23
CA ILE A 171 -4.73 32.35 -14.95
C ILE A 171 -5.68 31.74 -13.92
N ALA A 172 -6.93 32.22 -13.84
CA ALA A 172 -7.93 31.64 -12.95
C ALA A 172 -8.24 30.19 -13.33
N GLN A 173 -8.47 29.91 -14.61
CA GLN A 173 -8.68 28.55 -15.11
C GLN A 173 -7.47 27.65 -14.88
N HIS A 174 -6.26 28.17 -15.03
CA HIS A 174 -5.02 27.44 -14.72
C HIS A 174 -4.91 27.11 -13.23
N ARG A 175 -5.20 28.06 -12.34
CA ARG A 175 -5.14 27.88 -10.88
C ARG A 175 -6.21 26.90 -10.37
N ASP A 176 -7.40 26.97 -10.93
CA ASP A 176 -8.55 26.18 -10.50
C ASP A 176 -8.58 24.80 -11.20
N SER A 177 -7.76 24.60 -12.23
CA SER A 177 -7.53 23.30 -12.85
C SER A 177 -6.84 22.35 -11.89
N ALA A 178 -7.37 21.12 -11.82
CA ALA A 178 -6.79 20.08 -10.99
C ALA A 178 -5.44 19.56 -11.53
N ALA A 179 -5.07 19.78 -12.80
CA ALA A 179 -3.78 19.28 -13.31
C ALA A 179 -3.23 20.14 -14.45
N PRO A 180 -2.89 21.42 -14.18
CA PRO A 180 -2.49 22.36 -15.23
C PRO A 180 -1.08 22.09 -15.79
N HIS A 181 -0.29 21.24 -15.10
CA HIS A 181 1.04 20.84 -15.52
C HIS A 181 1.20 19.33 -15.40
N SER A 182 1.19 18.62 -16.53
CA SER A 182 1.30 17.15 -16.59
C SER A 182 2.72 16.60 -16.38
N GLY A 183 3.72 17.48 -16.19
CA GLY A 183 5.15 17.11 -16.07
C GLY A 183 5.82 17.50 -14.75
N HIS A 184 5.08 18.06 -13.79
CA HIS A 184 5.61 18.47 -12.48
C HIS A 184 4.83 17.78 -11.35
N ALA A 185 5.55 17.30 -10.34
CA ALA A 185 4.94 16.73 -9.13
C ALA A 185 4.13 17.81 -8.41
N ARG A 186 2.87 17.53 -8.10
CA ARG A 186 1.94 18.50 -7.52
C ARG A 186 2.24 18.73 -6.03
N ILE A 187 2.06 19.96 -5.54
CA ILE A 187 2.11 20.32 -4.11
C ILE A 187 0.90 19.74 -3.33
N SER A 188 -0.01 19.05 -4.00
CA SER A 188 -1.04 18.22 -3.34
C SER A 188 -0.72 16.73 -3.42
N GLU A 189 0.42 16.36 -4.01
CA GLU A 189 0.84 14.97 -4.27
C GLU A 189 2.26 14.69 -3.75
N ASN A 190 2.97 15.70 -3.27
CA ASN A 190 4.08 15.53 -2.35
C ASN A 190 3.56 14.90 -1.05
N LEU A 191 4.27 13.87 -0.57
CA LEU A 191 3.87 13.05 0.58
C LEU A 191 3.54 13.85 1.86
N ALA A 192 4.02 15.08 1.98
CA ALA A 192 3.82 15.95 3.14
C ALA A 192 2.47 16.70 3.14
N ASP A 193 1.86 16.94 1.98
CA ASP A 193 0.63 17.75 1.84
C ASP A 193 -0.64 16.88 1.73
N LEU A 194 -0.48 15.56 1.71
CA LEU A 194 -1.57 14.60 1.75
C LEU A 194 -1.97 14.33 3.22
N THR A 195 -3.17 14.77 3.60
CA THR A 195 -3.74 14.55 4.94
C THR A 195 -4.25 13.11 5.15
N SER A 196 -4.26 12.30 4.09
CA SER A 196 -4.66 10.89 4.10
C SER A 196 -3.54 10.00 3.58
N THR A 197 -3.19 9.02 4.38
CA THR A 197 -2.23 7.95 4.05
C THR A 197 -2.71 7.07 2.90
N GLU A 198 -4.02 7.00 2.65
CA GLU A 198 -4.64 6.24 1.55
C GLU A 198 -4.34 6.93 0.22
N ALA A 199 -4.61 8.25 0.13
CA ALA A 199 -4.36 9.05 -1.07
C ALA A 199 -2.87 9.07 -1.46
N ALA A 200 -1.97 9.07 -0.47
CA ALA A 200 -0.52 8.98 -0.71
C ALA A 200 -0.08 7.64 -1.30
N ARG A 201 -0.69 6.53 -0.88
CA ARG A 201 -0.38 5.19 -1.41
C ARG A 201 -0.87 5.02 -2.84
N ASP A 202 -2.04 5.57 -3.16
CA ASP A 202 -2.61 5.49 -4.51
C ASP A 202 -1.78 6.29 -5.52
N ASN A 203 -1.34 7.50 -5.16
CA ASN A 203 -0.53 8.35 -6.04
C ASN A 203 0.85 7.75 -6.37
N LEU A 204 1.44 6.99 -5.44
CA LEU A 204 2.69 6.27 -5.67
C LEU A 204 2.49 4.93 -6.40
N GLY A 205 1.26 4.56 -6.73
CA GLY A 205 0.94 3.25 -7.32
C GLY A 205 1.20 2.07 -6.38
N LEU A 206 1.35 2.33 -5.08
CA LEU A 206 1.64 1.32 -4.06
C LEU A 206 0.40 0.51 -3.68
N LYS A 207 -0.82 1.05 -3.92
CA LYS A 207 -2.11 0.39 -3.67
C LYS A 207 -2.17 -0.25 -2.26
N ASP A 208 -2.92 -1.34 -2.09
CA ASP A 208 -3.06 -2.04 -0.80
C ASP A 208 -1.77 -2.75 -0.35
N ALA A 209 -0.76 -2.87 -1.22
CA ALA A 209 0.50 -3.52 -0.87
C ALA A 209 1.26 -2.74 0.22
N ALA A 210 1.14 -1.41 0.25
CA ALA A 210 1.76 -0.55 1.26
C ALA A 210 1.06 -0.55 2.63
N THR A 211 -0.15 -1.11 2.74
CA THR A 211 -0.85 -1.30 4.03
C THR A 211 -0.59 -2.64 4.69
N ARG A 212 -0.01 -3.59 3.96
CA ARG A 212 0.33 -4.90 4.51
C ARG A 212 1.44 -4.71 5.54
N ALA A 213 1.28 -5.30 6.73
CA ALA A 213 2.23 -5.14 7.81
C ALA A 213 3.61 -5.67 7.39
N VAL A 214 4.57 -4.80 7.08
CA VAL A 214 5.92 -5.18 6.61
C VAL A 214 6.87 -5.65 7.73
N GLY A 215 6.32 -5.99 8.90
CA GLY A 215 7.08 -6.18 10.13
C GLY A 215 7.57 -4.85 10.73
N LYS A 216 7.91 -4.87 12.01
CA LYS A 216 8.45 -3.73 12.77
C LYS A 216 9.99 -3.79 12.90
N LEU A 217 10.61 -4.90 12.54
CA LEU A 217 12.04 -5.15 12.74
C LEU A 217 12.78 -5.40 11.42
N VAL A 218 14.09 -5.11 11.41
CA VAL A 218 14.99 -5.42 10.29
C VAL A 218 15.01 -6.93 10.05
N GLY A 219 14.54 -7.36 8.88
CA GLY A 219 14.50 -8.78 8.47
C GLY A 219 13.15 -9.48 8.61
N GLU A 220 12.10 -8.80 9.10
CA GLU A 220 10.74 -9.35 9.05
C GLU A 220 10.17 -9.27 7.62
N LEU A 221 9.55 -10.35 7.17
CA LEU A 221 8.81 -10.38 5.90
C LEU A 221 7.40 -9.82 6.12
N PRO A 222 6.81 -9.14 5.13
CA PRO A 222 5.46 -8.62 5.26
C PRO A 222 4.43 -9.72 5.52
N ALA A 223 3.53 -9.47 6.47
CA ALA A 223 2.38 -10.34 6.74
C ALA A 223 1.57 -10.52 5.46
N TYR A 224 1.59 -11.75 4.96
CA TYR A 224 0.71 -12.23 3.91
C TYR A 224 -0.62 -12.61 4.56
N GLU A 225 -1.65 -11.78 4.39
CA GLU A 225 -3.02 -12.24 4.61
C GLU A 225 -3.41 -13.14 3.45
N ASP A 226 -3.62 -14.42 3.79
CA ASP A 226 -4.26 -15.42 2.94
C ASP A 226 -5.74 -15.03 2.79
N ASN A 227 -6.05 -14.25 1.75
CA ASN A 227 -7.42 -13.84 1.47
C ASN A 227 -8.29 -14.97 0.87
N GLY A 228 -7.86 -16.24 0.87
CA GLY A 228 -8.69 -17.35 0.39
C GLY A 228 -8.98 -17.33 -1.12
N ASP A 229 -8.40 -16.38 -1.88
CA ASP A 229 -8.69 -16.14 -3.30
C ASP A 229 -7.88 -17.04 -4.26
N GLY A 230 -7.20 -18.08 -3.76
CA GLY A 230 -6.49 -19.04 -4.62
C GLY A 230 -5.38 -18.43 -5.49
N GLY A 231 -4.84 -17.27 -5.10
CA GLY A 231 -3.64 -16.70 -5.73
C GLY A 231 -2.44 -17.65 -5.58
N PRO A 232 -1.39 -17.50 -6.41
CA PRO A 232 -0.22 -18.36 -6.35
C PRO A 232 0.37 -18.27 -4.95
N VAL A 233 0.17 -19.34 -4.18
CA VAL A 233 0.78 -19.54 -2.88
C VAL A 233 2.28 -19.51 -3.17
N LEU A 234 2.98 -18.48 -2.71
CA LEU A 234 4.40 -18.65 -2.45
C LEU A 234 4.45 -19.71 -1.38
N ASP A 235 4.66 -20.95 -1.81
CA ASP A 235 4.88 -22.09 -0.94
C ASP A 235 6.13 -21.74 -0.12
N VAL A 236 5.92 -21.09 1.03
CA VAL A 236 6.98 -20.60 1.93
C VAL A 236 8.00 -21.67 2.36
N PRO A 237 7.76 -23.00 2.29
CA PRO A 237 8.81 -24.01 2.43
C PRO A 237 9.89 -23.98 1.33
N SER A 238 9.69 -23.23 0.24
CA SER A 238 10.57 -23.23 -0.93
C SER A 238 11.51 -22.01 -1.03
N LEU A 239 11.45 -21.07 -0.09
CA LEU A 239 12.37 -19.93 -0.07
C LEU A 239 13.77 -20.41 0.37
N LYS A 240 14.66 -20.62 -0.59
CA LYS A 240 16.04 -21.04 -0.35
C LYS A 240 17.01 -19.91 -0.69
N VAL A 241 17.94 -19.61 0.21
CA VAL A 241 19.13 -18.80 -0.10
C VAL A 241 20.34 -19.72 -0.07
N ASN A 242 21.14 -19.70 -1.14
CA ASN A 242 22.30 -20.57 -1.32
C ASN A 242 21.96 -22.08 -1.17
N GLY A 243 20.74 -22.48 -1.56
CA GLY A 243 20.27 -23.87 -1.44
C GLY A 243 19.78 -24.27 -0.04
N HIS A 244 19.89 -23.39 0.96
CA HIS A 244 19.41 -23.60 2.32
C HIS A 244 18.05 -22.94 2.52
N SER A 245 17.11 -23.67 3.13
CA SER A 245 15.79 -23.17 3.51
C SER A 245 15.92 -21.99 4.47
N LEU A 246 15.29 -20.85 4.14
CA LEU A 246 15.23 -19.67 5.01
C LEU A 246 14.11 -19.73 6.04
N VAL A 247 13.14 -20.62 5.86
CA VAL A 247 12.26 -20.96 6.98
C VAL A 247 13.11 -21.77 7.97
N PRO A 248 13.24 -21.33 9.24
CA PRO A 248 13.81 -22.19 10.28
C PRO A 248 13.08 -23.51 10.21
N GLU A 249 13.78 -24.63 10.39
CA GLU A 249 13.22 -25.99 10.37
C GLU A 249 12.19 -26.15 11.50
N ARG A 250 11.03 -25.52 11.38
CA ARG A 250 9.89 -25.71 12.25
C ARG A 250 9.28 -27.04 11.84
N GLY A 251 9.39 -28.02 12.73
CA GLY A 251 8.70 -29.29 12.56
C GLY A 251 7.18 -29.10 12.45
N ILE A 252 6.49 -30.12 11.94
CA ILE A 252 5.03 -30.10 11.81
C ILE A 252 4.43 -30.03 13.22
N PRO A 253 3.52 -29.08 13.53
CA PRO A 253 2.92 -28.95 14.85
C PRO A 253 2.34 -30.28 15.35
N GLY A 254 2.53 -30.57 16.64
CA GLY A 254 2.13 -31.85 17.25
C GLY A 254 3.13 -33.00 17.10
N THR A 255 4.17 -32.83 16.27
CA THR A 255 5.25 -33.83 16.16
C THR A 255 6.08 -33.82 17.43
N VAL A 256 6.26 -34.99 18.04
CA VAL A 256 7.18 -35.19 19.18
C VAL A 256 8.50 -35.73 18.65
N SER A 257 9.61 -35.15 19.07
CA SER A 257 10.96 -35.56 18.68
C SER A 257 11.85 -35.76 19.90
N GLU A 258 12.73 -36.73 19.82
CA GLU A 258 13.88 -36.81 20.73
C GLU A 258 14.80 -35.61 20.45
N TRP A 259 15.33 -35.04 21.52
CA TRP A 259 16.14 -33.84 21.48
C TRP A 259 17.32 -34.00 22.43
N THR A 260 18.52 -33.83 21.88
CA THR A 260 19.78 -33.97 22.63
C THR A 260 20.32 -32.63 23.13
N GLY A 261 19.72 -31.51 22.70
CA GLY A 261 20.15 -30.17 23.09
C GLY A 261 19.56 -29.70 24.43
N ASP A 262 20.23 -28.71 25.02
CA ASP A 262 19.83 -28.07 26.28
C ASP A 262 18.88 -26.88 26.08
N PHE A 263 18.71 -26.41 24.84
CA PHE A 263 17.86 -25.29 24.47
C PHE A 263 16.81 -25.72 23.45
N LEU A 264 15.63 -25.10 23.49
CA LEU A 264 14.57 -25.36 22.51
C LEU A 264 14.91 -24.70 21.17
N PRO A 265 14.73 -25.40 20.04
CA PRO A 265 14.71 -24.75 18.74
C PRO A 265 13.45 -23.87 18.60
N ASP A 266 13.52 -22.89 17.72
CA ASP A 266 12.40 -21.98 17.43
C ASP A 266 11.17 -22.78 16.96
N GLY A 267 10.03 -22.57 17.63
CA GLY A 267 8.79 -23.29 17.31
C GLY A 267 8.63 -24.63 18.02
N ALA A 268 9.42 -24.91 19.07
CA ALA A 268 9.26 -26.11 19.90
C ALA A 268 9.00 -25.79 21.38
N LEU A 269 8.29 -26.69 22.07
CA LEU A 269 8.08 -26.69 23.51
C LEU A 269 8.65 -27.98 24.12
N TRP A 270 9.05 -27.92 25.39
CA TRP A 270 9.41 -29.12 26.14
C TRP A 270 8.19 -30.02 26.35
N CYS A 271 8.37 -31.33 26.23
CA CYS A 271 7.36 -32.31 26.65
C CYS A 271 7.45 -32.56 28.17
N ASP A 272 7.12 -31.56 28.98
CA ASP A 272 7.21 -31.59 30.44
C ASP A 272 5.87 -31.48 31.17
N GLY A 273 4.75 -31.60 30.45
CA GLY A 273 3.41 -31.57 31.04
C GLY A 273 2.87 -30.21 31.41
N ARG A 274 3.60 -29.12 31.14
CA ARG A 274 3.18 -27.77 31.51
C ARG A 274 1.88 -27.37 30.81
N THR A 275 1.16 -26.45 31.43
CA THR A 275 -0.03 -25.83 30.84
C THR A 275 0.38 -24.64 29.97
N VAL A 276 -0.17 -24.53 28.76
CA VAL A 276 0.14 -23.51 27.75
C VAL A 276 -1.14 -22.89 27.16
N SER A 277 -1.02 -21.71 26.57
CA SER A 277 -2.16 -20.95 26.03
C SER A 277 -2.70 -21.55 24.72
N ARG A 278 -4.03 -21.70 24.60
CA ARG A 278 -4.70 -22.14 23.36
C ARG A 278 -4.58 -21.11 22.24
N THR A 279 -4.48 -19.83 22.59
CA THR A 279 -4.38 -18.73 21.61
C THR A 279 -2.95 -18.53 21.13
N GLU A 280 -1.97 -18.72 22.01
CA GLU A 280 -0.55 -18.58 21.65
C GLU A 280 -0.05 -19.78 20.84
N TYR A 281 -0.55 -20.98 21.16
CA TYR A 281 -0.17 -22.24 20.53
C TYR A 281 -1.38 -22.86 19.82
N ASP A 282 -2.06 -22.07 18.99
CA ASP A 282 -3.32 -22.43 18.32
C ASP A 282 -3.18 -23.62 17.37
N ARG A 283 -2.13 -23.64 16.55
CA ARG A 283 -1.81 -24.74 15.62
C ARG A 283 -1.55 -26.04 16.37
N LEU A 284 -0.83 -25.98 17.49
CA LEU A 284 -0.60 -27.13 18.35
C LEU A 284 -1.92 -27.58 19.02
N PHE A 285 -2.71 -26.65 19.54
CA PHE A 285 -4.00 -26.96 20.17
C PHE A 285 -4.97 -27.62 19.19
N ASN A 286 -5.02 -27.18 17.94
CA ASN A 286 -5.87 -27.77 16.91
C ASN A 286 -5.56 -29.25 16.65
N ILE A 287 -4.32 -29.70 16.91
CA ILE A 287 -3.88 -31.08 16.69
C ILE A 287 -3.96 -31.90 17.97
N VAL A 288 -3.40 -31.38 19.05
CA VAL A 288 -3.28 -32.08 20.32
C VAL A 288 -4.59 -32.03 21.11
N GLY A 289 -5.27 -30.88 21.09
CA GLY A 289 -6.44 -30.62 21.91
C GLY A 289 -6.13 -30.75 23.40
N THR A 290 -7.02 -31.39 24.15
CA THR A 290 -6.90 -31.59 25.60
C THR A 290 -6.39 -32.98 25.99
N LYS A 291 -5.86 -33.77 25.04
CA LYS A 291 -5.43 -35.18 25.25
C LYS A 291 -4.44 -35.36 26.40
N PHE A 292 -3.59 -34.38 26.68
CA PHE A 292 -2.59 -34.44 27.76
C PHE A 292 -2.99 -33.64 29.01
N GLY A 293 -4.23 -33.12 29.05
CA GLY A 293 -4.80 -32.33 30.12
C GLY A 293 -5.56 -31.11 29.60
N GLU A 294 -6.68 -30.80 30.24
CA GLU A 294 -7.58 -29.71 29.83
C GLU A 294 -7.07 -28.30 30.16
N GLY A 295 -5.93 -28.19 30.85
CA GLY A 295 -5.46 -26.92 31.40
C GLY A 295 -6.45 -26.36 32.41
N ASN A 296 -6.93 -25.14 32.16
CA ASN A 296 -7.99 -24.50 32.94
C ASN A 296 -9.40 -24.74 32.37
N GLY A 297 -9.57 -25.60 31.37
CA GLY A 297 -10.86 -25.91 30.72
C GLY A 297 -11.26 -24.93 29.62
N GLU A 298 -10.76 -23.69 29.62
CA GLU A 298 -11.22 -22.63 28.72
C GLU A 298 -10.13 -22.11 27.77
N THR A 299 -9.05 -21.57 28.32
CA THR A 299 -8.04 -20.81 27.57
C THR A 299 -6.68 -21.48 27.49
N THR A 300 -6.49 -22.61 28.19
CA THR A 300 -5.23 -23.34 28.20
C THR A 300 -5.40 -24.84 27.95
N PHE A 301 -4.30 -25.53 27.66
CA PHE A 301 -4.21 -26.98 27.52
C PHE A 301 -2.83 -27.45 27.97
N ASN A 302 -2.66 -28.75 28.22
CA ASN A 302 -1.36 -29.30 28.62
C ASN A 302 -0.62 -29.92 27.43
N VAL A 303 0.70 -29.74 27.41
CA VAL A 303 1.60 -30.50 26.51
C VAL A 303 1.86 -31.91 27.08
N PRO A 304 2.37 -32.87 26.29
CA PRO A 304 2.78 -34.17 26.81
C PRO A 304 3.82 -34.04 27.93
N ASP A 305 3.84 -34.98 28.87
CA ASP A 305 4.93 -35.10 29.86
C ASP A 305 5.68 -36.41 29.64
N ARG A 306 6.88 -36.33 29.05
CA ARG A 306 7.69 -37.50 28.66
C ARG A 306 8.85 -37.77 29.62
N ARG A 307 9.00 -36.96 30.67
CA ARG A 307 10.04 -37.15 31.68
C ARG A 307 9.84 -38.50 32.38
N ASN A 308 10.93 -39.26 32.50
CA ASN A 308 10.97 -40.60 33.11
C ASN A 308 10.01 -41.64 32.48
N ARG A 309 9.55 -41.43 31.24
CA ARG A 309 8.57 -42.30 30.58
C ARG A 309 9.06 -42.84 29.24
N VAL A 310 8.83 -44.13 29.01
CA VAL A 310 9.05 -44.78 27.70
C VAL A 310 7.81 -44.55 26.82
N ALA A 311 7.99 -44.46 25.50
CA ALA A 311 6.87 -44.29 24.58
C ALA A 311 6.19 -45.65 24.35
N VAL A 312 4.86 -45.65 24.35
CA VAL A 312 4.04 -46.81 23.99
C VAL A 312 3.09 -46.36 22.88
N GLY A 313 2.95 -47.19 21.84
CA GLY A 313 2.02 -46.91 20.76
C GLY A 313 0.57 -46.97 21.24
N ALA A 314 -0.24 -46.00 20.85
CA ALA A 314 -1.68 -46.04 21.09
C ALA A 314 -2.35 -47.17 20.27
N GLY A 315 -3.42 -47.75 20.80
CA GLY A 315 -4.17 -48.87 20.21
C GLY A 315 -5.36 -49.24 21.09
N ASP A 316 -5.93 -50.44 20.93
CA ASP A 316 -7.16 -50.85 21.65
C ASP A 316 -7.09 -50.75 23.17
N GLN A 317 -5.89 -50.82 23.76
CA GLN A 317 -5.67 -50.78 25.21
C GLN A 317 -5.19 -49.44 25.75
N TYR A 318 -4.66 -48.56 24.90
CA TYR A 318 -4.04 -47.30 25.31
C TYR A 318 -4.43 -46.19 24.34
N GLU A 319 -5.01 -45.12 24.89
CA GLU A 319 -5.33 -43.93 24.12
C GLU A 319 -4.18 -42.91 24.12
N VAL A 320 -4.17 -42.01 23.14
CA VAL A 320 -3.19 -40.93 23.10
C VAL A 320 -3.42 -40.00 24.28
N GLY A 321 -2.45 -39.94 25.19
CA GLY A 321 -2.54 -39.14 26.43
C GLY A 321 -2.50 -39.98 27.70
N ASP A 322 -2.78 -41.28 27.59
CA ASP A 322 -2.74 -42.19 28.73
C ASP A 322 -1.35 -42.24 29.36
N LYS A 323 -1.35 -42.27 30.69
CA LYS A 323 -0.15 -42.44 31.51
C LYS A 323 -0.28 -43.72 32.33
N GLY A 324 0.76 -44.54 32.30
CA GLY A 324 0.86 -45.76 33.08
C GLY A 324 2.23 -45.90 33.74
N GLY A 325 2.32 -46.79 34.73
CA GLY A 325 3.52 -46.96 35.55
C GLY A 325 3.57 -46.02 36.77
N ASN A 326 4.61 -46.18 37.60
CA ASN A 326 4.84 -45.36 38.78
C ASN A 326 6.20 -44.64 38.64
N ASP A 327 6.19 -43.31 38.78
CA ASP A 327 7.41 -42.48 38.80
C ASP A 327 8.18 -42.65 40.14
N GLN A 328 7.55 -43.20 41.18
CA GLN A 328 8.21 -43.61 42.42
C GLN A 328 8.91 -44.96 42.23
N ARG A 329 10.21 -45.02 42.58
CA ARG A 329 11.02 -46.25 42.59
C ARG A 329 10.63 -47.23 43.70
N ASP A 330 9.63 -46.89 44.50
CA ASP A 330 9.21 -47.69 45.63
C ASP A 330 7.99 -48.53 45.23
N HIS A 331 8.23 -49.82 45.01
CA HIS A 331 7.15 -50.79 44.88
C HIS A 331 6.68 -51.15 46.29
N SER A 332 5.90 -50.27 46.92
CA SER A 332 5.29 -50.59 48.20
C SER A 332 3.96 -51.30 48.00
N HIS A 333 3.79 -52.45 48.65
CA HIS A 333 2.50 -53.10 48.77
C HIS A 333 1.68 -52.40 49.88
N PRO A 334 0.35 -52.31 49.77
CA PRO A 334 -0.51 -51.49 50.64
C PRO A 334 -0.61 -51.93 52.12
N ASN A 335 0.22 -52.86 52.59
CA ASN A 335 0.42 -53.10 54.02
C ASN A 335 1.77 -52.54 54.47
N ASN A 336 1.87 -51.22 54.43
CA ASN A 336 2.92 -50.48 55.11
C ASN A 336 2.70 -50.56 56.63
N LEU A 337 3.20 -51.63 57.24
CA LEU A 337 3.86 -51.52 58.53
C LEU A 337 5.34 -51.75 58.28
N SER A 338 6.05 -50.65 58.02
CA SER A 338 7.50 -50.62 58.05
C SER A 338 7.98 -51.02 59.46
N VAL A 339 8.16 -52.31 59.68
CA VAL A 339 8.99 -52.86 60.75
C VAL A 339 9.86 -53.93 60.11
N SER A 340 11.17 -53.70 60.17
CA SER A 340 12.20 -54.64 59.72
C SER A 340 11.92 -56.04 60.30
N GLY A 341 11.60 -57.00 59.43
CA GLY A 341 11.42 -58.41 59.80
C GLY A 341 10.01 -59.00 59.68
N HIS A 342 9.27 -58.75 58.59
CA HIS A 342 8.05 -59.53 58.29
C HIS A 342 8.38 -60.80 57.48
N PRO A 343 8.33 -62.02 58.08
CA PRO A 343 8.48 -63.26 57.33
C PRO A 343 7.22 -63.54 56.50
N LEU A 344 7.41 -63.86 55.21
CA LEU A 344 6.34 -64.25 54.30
C LEU A 344 5.64 -65.50 54.83
N ARG A 345 4.30 -65.43 55.01
CA ARG A 345 3.49 -66.57 55.45
C ARG A 345 3.01 -67.38 54.26
N LEU A 346 2.71 -68.66 54.49
CA LEU A 346 2.32 -69.67 53.49
C LEU A 346 1.18 -69.23 52.53
N GLY A 347 0.35 -68.24 52.89
CA GLY A 347 -0.70 -67.68 52.02
C GLY A 347 -0.25 -66.54 51.09
N GLN A 348 1.01 -66.11 51.17
CA GLN A 348 1.59 -65.01 50.39
C GLN A 348 2.59 -65.49 49.33
N MET A 349 2.74 -66.80 49.16
CA MET A 349 3.47 -67.41 48.05
C MET A 349 2.48 -68.12 47.12
N PRO A 350 2.57 -67.95 45.79
CA PRO A 350 1.78 -68.75 44.85
C PRO A 350 1.99 -70.24 45.11
N SER A 351 0.89 -70.99 45.20
CA SER A 351 0.92 -72.46 45.25
C SER A 351 1.68 -72.97 44.03
N HIS A 352 2.68 -73.82 44.27
CA HIS A 352 3.34 -74.59 43.23
C HIS A 352 3.62 -75.99 43.75
N ASP A 353 3.47 -76.97 42.87
CA ASP A 353 3.77 -78.39 43.10
C ASP A 353 4.86 -78.82 42.13
N HIS A 354 5.63 -79.83 42.52
CA HIS A 354 6.53 -80.53 41.61
C HIS A 354 6.26 -82.03 41.68
N GLU A 355 5.95 -82.64 40.54
CA GLU A 355 5.77 -84.08 40.41
C GLU A 355 7.16 -84.74 40.26
N SER A 356 7.54 -85.57 41.22
CA SER A 356 8.81 -86.31 41.18
C SER A 356 8.55 -87.74 40.71
N ALA A 357 8.49 -87.98 39.40
CA ALA A 357 8.50 -89.34 38.86
C ALA A 357 9.95 -89.88 38.87
N ARG A 358 10.25 -90.83 39.75
CA ARG A 358 11.49 -91.63 39.67
C ARG A 358 11.12 -93.07 39.35
N ASP A 359 11.20 -93.44 38.08
CA ASP A 359 11.29 -94.85 37.67
C ASP A 359 12.66 -95.40 38.12
N LEU A 360 12.65 -96.35 39.06
CA LEU A 360 13.85 -97.10 39.43
C LEU A 360 13.73 -98.54 38.91
N PRO A 361 14.66 -99.01 38.07
CA PRO A 361 14.64 -100.38 37.56
C PRO A 361 15.07 -101.37 38.65
N TRP A 362 14.26 -102.43 38.79
CA TRP A 362 14.45 -103.55 39.72
C TRP A 362 15.78 -104.27 39.52
N VAL A 363 16.58 -104.44 40.58
CA VAL A 363 17.53 -105.55 40.69
C VAL A 363 17.39 -106.21 42.06
N ASN A 364 16.81 -107.40 42.06
CA ASN A 364 16.62 -108.26 43.21
C ASN A 364 17.88 -109.13 43.39
N ARG A 365 18.53 -109.12 44.57
CA ARG A 365 19.48 -110.18 44.95
C ARG A 365 19.56 -110.37 46.46
N ASP A 366 18.65 -111.18 46.97
CA ASP A 366 18.83 -111.93 48.20
C ASP A 366 20.06 -112.85 48.13
N ARG A 367 20.79 -112.99 49.26
CA ARG A 367 21.17 -114.26 49.92
C ARG A 367 22.36 -114.06 50.88
N GLY A 368 22.20 -114.53 52.12
CA GLY A 368 23.33 -115.11 52.87
C GLY A 368 23.38 -114.83 54.38
N SER A 369 22.85 -115.76 55.17
CA SER A 369 22.80 -115.77 56.64
C SER A 369 24.13 -116.15 57.33
N GLY A 370 24.46 -115.53 58.46
CA GLY A 370 25.48 -115.99 59.42
C GLY A 370 25.83 -114.96 60.52
N PRO A 371 25.96 -115.34 61.81
CA PRO A 371 26.16 -114.37 62.89
C PRO A 371 27.65 -114.24 63.29
N ARG A 372 28.29 -113.07 63.15
CA ARG A 372 29.62 -112.82 63.76
C ARG A 372 29.90 -111.35 64.16
N ARG A 373 30.13 -111.22 65.47
CA ARG A 373 31.16 -110.44 66.19
C ARG A 373 31.04 -108.90 66.28
N SER A 374 30.83 -108.47 67.53
CA SER A 374 31.29 -107.19 68.10
C SER A 374 32.79 -107.01 67.84
N GLY A 375 33.13 -105.89 67.19
CA GLY A 375 34.49 -105.47 66.88
C GLY A 375 34.45 -104.43 65.76
N ARG A 376 35.05 -103.27 66.03
CA ARG A 376 35.39 -102.20 65.07
C ARG A 376 35.68 -102.72 63.65
N ASP A 377 34.83 -102.36 62.69
CA ASP A 377 35.09 -101.35 61.64
C ASP A 377 34.09 -101.52 60.48
N ASP A 378 33.65 -100.37 59.96
CA ASP A 378 33.21 -100.08 58.60
C ASP A 378 31.97 -100.78 57.96
N SER A 379 31.02 -99.90 57.57
CA SER A 379 30.04 -100.02 56.49
C SER A 379 28.91 -101.08 56.55
N THR A 380 27.72 -100.64 56.09
CA THR A 380 26.50 -101.40 55.71
C THR A 380 25.57 -101.80 56.87
N SER A 381 24.48 -101.05 57.11
CA SER A 381 23.18 -101.10 56.40
C SER A 381 22.13 -101.93 57.16
N PHE A 382 21.11 -101.24 57.65
CA PHE A 382 19.70 -101.64 57.77
C PHE A 382 19.35 -102.98 58.44
N THR A 383 18.57 -102.91 59.52
CA THR A 383 17.10 -103.11 59.47
C THR A 383 16.53 -103.24 60.88
N SER A 384 15.54 -102.42 61.20
CA SER A 384 14.17 -102.89 61.40
C SER A 384 13.36 -101.78 62.04
N ARG A 385 12.32 -101.33 61.36
CA ARG A 385 10.94 -101.53 61.81
C ARG A 385 10.00 -100.70 60.94
N THR A 386 9.04 -101.42 60.40
CA THR A 386 7.67 -100.97 60.15
C THR A 386 7.56 -99.86 59.11
N GLU A 387 7.14 -100.26 57.92
CA GLU A 387 6.58 -99.41 56.87
C GLU A 387 5.34 -98.69 57.41
N GLN A 388 5.57 -97.65 58.18
CA GLN A 388 4.69 -96.50 58.16
C GLN A 388 5.07 -95.79 56.88
N ALA A 389 4.23 -95.89 55.85
CA ALA A 389 4.21 -94.87 54.81
C ALA A 389 3.87 -93.55 55.51
N VAL A 390 4.89 -92.93 56.09
CA VAL A 390 4.88 -91.52 56.41
C VAL A 390 4.83 -90.88 55.03
N MET A 391 3.61 -90.66 54.54
CA MET A 391 3.33 -89.49 53.72
C MET A 391 3.83 -88.33 54.57
N SER A 392 5.11 -87.98 54.44
CA SER A 392 5.61 -86.71 54.90
C SER A 392 4.97 -85.70 53.98
N SER A 393 3.71 -85.38 54.28
CA SER A 393 3.22 -84.05 54.05
C SER A 393 4.17 -83.17 54.85
N SER A 394 5.24 -82.72 54.20
CA SER A 394 6.07 -81.65 54.70
C SER A 394 5.23 -80.38 54.56
N ARG A 395 4.18 -80.28 55.38
CA ARG A 395 3.76 -78.99 55.90
C ARG A 395 4.92 -78.53 56.75
N GLY A 396 5.86 -77.85 56.12
CA GLY A 396 7.02 -77.24 56.75
C GLY A 396 6.56 -76.17 57.73
N GLY A 397 6.13 -76.62 58.91
CA GLY A 397 6.03 -75.82 60.09
C GLY A 397 7.42 -75.67 60.68
N SER A 398 7.98 -74.46 60.53
CA SER A 398 8.71 -73.76 61.59
C SER A 398 9.80 -74.56 62.33
N GLU A 399 10.94 -74.73 61.69
CA GLU A 399 12.17 -74.23 62.33
C GLU A 399 12.64 -73.04 61.51
N SER A 400 12.73 -71.87 62.17
CA SER A 400 13.34 -70.67 61.61
C SER A 400 14.82 -70.92 61.44
N HIS A 401 15.19 -71.65 60.40
CA HIS A 401 16.55 -71.68 59.93
C HIS A 401 16.72 -70.44 59.07
N MET A 402 17.45 -69.46 59.61
CA MET A 402 17.88 -68.35 58.79
C MET A 402 18.83 -68.92 57.74
N HIS A 403 18.55 -68.67 56.47
CA HIS A 403 19.64 -68.52 55.52
C HIS A 403 20.42 -67.30 55.99
N GLY A 404 21.39 -67.53 56.87
CA GLY A 404 22.47 -66.61 57.08
C GLY A 404 23.21 -66.51 55.75
N LEU A 405 22.73 -65.65 54.86
CA LEU A 405 23.57 -65.07 53.84
C LEU A 405 24.69 -64.35 54.61
N THR A 406 25.81 -65.05 54.78
CA THR A 406 27.08 -64.44 55.18
C THR A 406 27.51 -63.56 54.01
N GLY A 407 26.97 -62.36 54.01
CA GLY A 407 27.01 -61.42 52.89
C GLY A 407 25.71 -60.64 52.94
N GLY A 408 25.73 -59.47 53.59
CA GLY A 408 24.55 -58.66 53.85
C GLY A 408 23.68 -58.56 52.60
N ILE A 409 22.43 -59.01 52.70
CA ILE A 409 21.42 -58.72 51.71
C ILE A 409 21.15 -57.22 51.86
N GLN A 410 21.94 -56.42 51.16
CA GLN A 410 21.55 -55.04 50.93
C GLN A 410 20.20 -55.15 50.23
N ASN A 411 19.17 -54.54 50.82
CA ASN A 411 17.87 -54.29 50.19
C ASN A 411 18.12 -53.41 48.96
N THR A 412 18.71 -54.01 47.94
CA THR A 412 19.12 -53.39 46.71
C THR A 412 17.93 -53.54 45.80
N THR A 413 17.27 -52.40 45.55
CA THR A 413 16.27 -52.30 44.51
C THR A 413 16.87 -52.86 43.23
N VAL A 414 16.31 -53.94 42.71
CA VAL A 414 16.60 -54.41 41.36
C VAL A 414 15.83 -53.52 40.41
N ASP A 415 16.54 -52.79 39.54
CA ASP A 415 15.89 -52.01 38.49
C ASP A 415 15.38 -52.98 37.42
N VAL A 416 14.06 -53.05 37.25
CA VAL A 416 13.40 -53.92 36.26
C VAL A 416 13.33 -53.21 34.89
N ARG A 417 13.83 -51.98 34.77
CA ARG A 417 13.91 -51.29 33.48
C ARG A 417 14.99 -51.91 32.59
N GLN A 418 14.70 -51.98 31.29
CA GLN A 418 15.74 -52.21 30.28
C GLN A 418 16.81 -51.11 30.38
N PRO A 419 18.08 -51.38 29.99
CA PRO A 419 19.11 -50.35 29.87
C PRO A 419 18.59 -49.18 29.04
N TYR A 420 18.79 -47.95 29.51
CA TYR A 420 18.28 -46.74 28.85
C TYR A 420 19.34 -45.64 28.79
N GLU A 421 19.26 -44.83 27.74
CA GLU A 421 19.94 -43.54 27.62
C GLU A 421 18.86 -42.47 27.54
N ALA A 422 18.95 -41.44 28.39
CA ALA A 422 17.91 -40.43 28.49
C ALA A 422 18.18 -39.27 27.52
N THR A 423 17.23 -39.01 26.63
CA THR A 423 17.18 -37.80 25.79
C THR A 423 16.02 -36.91 26.23
N ASN A 424 16.09 -35.61 25.92
CA ASN A 424 14.96 -34.73 26.11
C ASN A 424 13.89 -35.00 25.04
N PHE A 425 12.68 -34.54 25.28
CA PHE A 425 11.59 -34.60 24.29
C PHE A 425 11.02 -33.22 24.07
N ILE A 426 10.84 -32.86 22.79
CA ILE A 426 10.23 -31.61 22.37
C ILE A 426 8.99 -31.88 21.51
N ILE A 427 8.07 -30.92 21.49
CA ILE A 427 6.90 -30.92 20.62
C ILE A 427 6.86 -29.63 19.81
N TRP A 428 6.67 -29.74 18.50
CA TRP A 428 6.59 -28.60 17.59
C TRP A 428 5.21 -27.92 17.66
N TYR A 429 5.14 -26.59 17.54
CA TYR A 429 3.88 -25.81 17.60
C TYR A 429 3.63 -24.88 16.42
#